data_AF-M3E4J6-F1
#
_entry.id   AF-M3E4J6-F1
#
_cell.length_a   1.000
_cell.length_b   1.000
_cell.length_c   1.000
_cell.angle_alpha   90.00
_cell.angle_beta   90.00
_cell.angle_gamma   90.00
#
_symmetry.space_group_name_H-M   'P 1'
#
loop_
_entity.id
_entity.type
_entity.pdbx_description
1 polymer ?
#
loop_
_entity_poly.entity_id
_entity_poly.type
_entity_poly.pdbx_seq_one_letter_code
_entity_poly.pdbx_strand_id
1 'polypeptide(L)'
;MFYYVKIFYFQKNSLWNFNLTFFSIYSDFTYDFFKPITLGLFYEKIFWESILEDPEYLTSLGILNRFRIGGYQKKLTDISIEKQEQDLKKAKKDLEILLSYGKENLSGQELLSFEILEWSLRLKISGERFLFHDYPANQLFGVQSQLPTFLATQHPVTSSQDVEDYIARLEAIPKKMINS
;
A
#
# COMPACT_ATOMS: atom_id res chain seq x y z
N MET A 1 48.10 -17.09 -42.46
CA MET A 1 46.63 -17.13 -42.55
C MET A 1 46.19 -18.12 -41.46
N PHE A 2 45.81 -17.73 -40.25
CA PHE A 2 44.72 -16.85 -39.85
C PHE A 2 45.00 -16.12 -38.52
N TYR A 3 44.46 -14.90 -38.43
CA TYR A 3 44.53 -13.93 -37.35
C TYR A 3 43.58 -14.26 -36.17
N TYR A 4 43.93 -13.75 -34.98
CA TYR A 4 43.05 -13.14 -33.96
C TYR A 4 41.54 -13.37 -34.11
N VAL A 5 40.92 -14.22 -33.27
CA VAL A 5 39.57 -13.98 -32.69
C VAL A 5 39.44 -14.83 -31.41
N LYS A 6 39.78 -14.28 -30.25
CA LYS A 6 39.35 -14.86 -28.96
C LYS A 6 39.19 -13.81 -27.86
N ILE A 7 38.58 -12.67 -28.21
CA ILE A 7 38.14 -11.64 -27.26
C ILE A 7 36.83 -11.04 -27.79
N PHE A 8 35.72 -11.79 -27.82
CA PHE A 8 34.40 -11.18 -28.13
C PHE A 8 33.19 -11.97 -27.62
N TYR A 9 33.33 -12.74 -26.53
CA TYR A 9 32.19 -13.44 -25.91
C TYR A 9 32.03 -13.23 -24.39
N PHE A 10 32.69 -12.21 -23.83
CA PHE A 10 32.60 -11.92 -22.38
C PHE A 10 32.13 -10.49 -22.04
N GLN A 11 31.57 -9.75 -23.00
CA GLN A 11 31.15 -8.35 -22.76
C GLN A 11 29.71 -8.02 -23.20
N LYS A 12 28.88 -9.03 -23.54
CA LYS A 12 27.49 -8.78 -23.99
C LYS A 12 26.40 -9.11 -22.96
N ASN A 13 26.68 -9.96 -21.97
CA ASN A 13 25.70 -10.35 -20.94
C ASN A 13 25.77 -9.53 -19.63
N SER A 14 26.82 -8.73 -19.43
CA SER A 14 26.96 -7.93 -18.20
C SER A 14 26.15 -6.63 -18.22
N LEU A 15 25.81 -6.10 -19.41
CA LEU A 15 25.15 -4.80 -19.55
C LEU A 15 23.63 -4.90 -19.41
N TRP A 16 23.02 -6.06 -19.66
CA TRP A 16 21.57 -6.25 -19.51
C TRP A 16 21.14 -6.39 -18.05
N ASN A 17 21.91 -7.09 -17.23
CA ASN A 17 21.62 -7.23 -15.80
C ASN A 17 21.87 -5.93 -15.01
N PHE A 18 22.88 -5.15 -15.40
CA PHE A 18 23.17 -3.85 -14.77
C PHE A 18 22.01 -2.86 -14.96
N ASN A 19 21.39 -2.84 -16.14
CA ASN A 19 20.25 -1.96 -16.42
C ASN A 19 18.99 -2.37 -15.66
N LEU A 20 18.74 -3.67 -15.45
CA LEU A 20 17.57 -4.15 -14.71
C LEU A 20 17.69 -3.91 -13.20
N THR A 21 18.88 -4.13 -12.61
CA THR A 21 19.10 -3.80 -11.19
C THR A 21 19.17 -2.29 -10.97
N PHE A 22 19.76 -1.51 -11.87
CA PHE A 22 19.70 -0.05 -11.78
C PHE A 22 18.28 0.46 -11.98
N PHE A 23 17.49 -0.08 -12.91
CA PHE A 23 16.10 0.32 -13.12
C PHE A 23 15.20 -0.08 -11.95
N SER A 24 15.42 -1.23 -11.32
CA SER A 24 14.73 -1.61 -10.07
C SER A 24 15.14 -0.69 -8.92
N ILE A 25 16.44 -0.46 -8.72
CA ILE A 25 16.92 0.46 -7.67
C ILE A 25 16.47 1.89 -7.95
N TYR A 26 16.43 2.34 -9.21
CA TYR A 26 15.89 3.65 -9.60
C TYR A 26 14.38 3.69 -9.44
N SER A 27 13.64 2.63 -9.79
CA SER A 27 12.19 2.59 -9.59
C SER A 27 11.87 2.62 -8.12
N ASP A 28 12.57 1.84 -7.29
CA ASP A 28 12.39 1.79 -5.86
C ASP A 28 12.82 3.11 -5.20
N PHE A 29 13.95 3.71 -5.64
CA PHE A 29 14.43 5.02 -5.18
C PHE A 29 13.52 6.19 -5.62
N THR A 30 12.95 6.14 -6.83
CA THR A 30 12.05 7.21 -7.33
C THR A 30 10.65 7.10 -6.76
N TYR A 31 10.14 5.89 -6.52
CA TYR A 31 8.82 5.67 -5.92
C TYR A 31 8.78 6.15 -4.47
N ASP A 32 9.89 5.95 -3.74
CA ASP A 32 10.01 6.46 -2.39
C ASP A 32 10.26 7.99 -2.34
N PHE A 33 11.00 8.61 -3.25
CA PHE A 33 11.45 10.00 -3.05
C PHE A 33 10.74 11.08 -3.90
N PHE A 34 9.74 10.74 -4.70
CA PHE A 34 9.11 11.75 -5.56
C PHE A 34 7.99 12.52 -4.84
N LYS A 35 8.28 13.76 -4.43
CA LYS A 35 7.24 14.78 -4.20
C LYS A 35 6.49 15.00 -5.52
N PRO A 36 5.19 14.69 -5.60
CA PRO A 36 4.43 14.93 -6.83
C PRO A 36 4.44 16.41 -7.23
N ILE A 37 4.33 16.71 -8.53
CA ILE A 37 4.49 18.10 -9.01
C ILE A 37 3.40 19.02 -8.42
N THR A 38 2.19 18.49 -8.23
CA THR A 38 1.05 19.24 -7.69
C THR A 38 0.53 18.59 -6.42
N LEU A 39 -0.10 19.41 -5.56
CA LEU A 39 -0.78 18.95 -4.36
C LEU A 39 -1.90 17.94 -4.67
N GLY A 40 -2.63 18.15 -5.76
CA GLY A 40 -3.65 17.20 -6.22
C GLY A 40 -3.08 15.82 -6.59
N LEU A 41 -1.95 15.78 -7.31
CA LEU A 41 -1.28 14.51 -7.62
C LEU A 41 -0.73 13.82 -6.35
N PHE A 42 -0.36 14.61 -5.34
CA PHE A 42 0.01 14.07 -4.04
C PHE A 42 -1.17 13.42 -3.32
N TYR A 43 -2.34 14.04 -3.32
CA TYR A 43 -3.56 13.44 -2.77
C TYR A 43 -3.93 12.13 -3.47
N GLU A 44 -3.85 12.10 -4.81
CA GLU A 44 -4.09 10.87 -5.58
C GLU A 44 -3.08 9.78 -5.20
N LYS A 45 -1.78 10.11 -5.12
CA LYS A 45 -0.74 9.15 -4.74
C LYS A 45 -1.03 8.50 -3.39
N ILE A 46 -1.23 9.29 -2.34
CA ILE A 46 -1.45 8.75 -0.99
C ILE A 46 -2.75 7.94 -0.92
N PHE A 47 -3.78 8.34 -1.66
CA PHE A 47 -5.06 7.65 -1.73
C PHE A 47 -4.89 6.27 -2.37
N TRP A 48 -4.24 6.21 -3.53
CA TRP A 48 -4.02 4.94 -4.23
C TRP A 48 -3.06 4.02 -3.49
N GLU A 49 -2.01 4.54 -2.86
CA GLU A 49 -1.13 3.75 -2.01
C GLU A 49 -1.90 3.13 -0.84
N SER A 50 -2.71 3.93 -0.13
CA SER A 50 -3.50 3.43 1.01
C SER A 50 -4.50 2.36 0.60
N ILE A 51 -5.12 2.50 -0.58
CA ILE A 51 -6.14 1.56 -1.05
C ILE A 51 -5.51 0.28 -1.60
N LEU A 52 -4.42 0.37 -2.36
CA LEU A 52 -3.78 -0.79 -2.98
C LEU A 52 -3.08 -1.68 -1.94
N GLU A 53 -2.70 -1.11 -0.81
CA GLU A 53 -2.11 -1.84 0.32
C GLU A 53 -3.16 -2.47 1.26
N ASP A 54 -4.45 -2.21 1.05
CA ASP A 54 -5.57 -2.76 1.84
C ASP A 54 -6.49 -3.61 0.95
N PRO A 55 -6.19 -4.91 0.77
CA PRO A 55 -6.97 -5.81 -0.08
C PRO A 55 -8.44 -5.96 0.34
N GLU A 56 -8.73 -5.85 1.64
CA GLU A 56 -10.10 -5.95 2.15
C GLU A 56 -10.88 -4.70 1.78
N TYR A 57 -10.33 -3.51 2.06
CA TYR A 57 -10.96 -2.25 1.68
C TYR A 57 -11.13 -2.12 0.16
N LEU A 58 -10.14 -2.55 -0.62
CA LEU A 58 -10.21 -2.58 -2.07
C LEU A 58 -11.32 -3.52 -2.59
N THR A 59 -11.58 -4.62 -1.87
CA THR A 59 -12.73 -5.50 -2.14
C THR A 59 -14.04 -4.79 -1.82
N SER A 60 -14.14 -4.13 -0.66
CA SER A 60 -15.32 -3.37 -0.23
C SER A 60 -15.74 -2.30 -1.22
N LEU A 61 -14.75 -1.60 -1.80
CA LEU A 61 -14.98 -0.55 -2.78
C LEU A 61 -15.47 -1.09 -4.14
N GLY A 62 -15.12 -2.32 -4.50
CA GLY A 62 -15.48 -2.94 -5.78
C GLY A 62 -14.94 -2.22 -7.02
N ILE A 63 -14.08 -1.20 -6.85
CA ILE A 63 -13.68 -0.28 -7.91
C ILE A 63 -12.88 -0.97 -9.03
N LEU A 64 -12.13 -2.02 -8.72
CA LEU A 64 -11.28 -2.70 -9.71
C LEU A 64 -11.96 -3.87 -10.43
N ASN A 65 -13.12 -4.34 -9.92
CA ASN A 65 -13.86 -5.45 -10.51
C ASN A 65 -14.23 -5.15 -11.98
N ARG A 66 -14.63 -3.91 -12.27
CA ARG A 66 -14.98 -3.45 -13.62
C ARG A 66 -13.82 -3.52 -14.62
N PHE A 67 -12.58 -3.45 -14.11
CA PHE A 67 -11.36 -3.49 -14.92
C PHE A 67 -10.74 -4.89 -14.99
N ARG A 68 -11.35 -5.90 -14.34
CA ARG A 68 -10.81 -7.26 -14.24
C ARG A 68 -9.38 -7.32 -13.72
N ILE A 69 -9.00 -6.33 -12.91
CA ILE A 69 -7.74 -6.34 -12.16
C ILE A 69 -8.01 -7.21 -10.92
N GLY A 70 -7.26 -8.30 -10.77
CA GLY A 70 -7.49 -9.30 -9.73
C GLY A 70 -6.29 -9.56 -8.83
N GLY A 71 -6.41 -10.53 -7.94
CA GLY A 71 -5.34 -11.03 -7.08
C GLY A 71 -5.24 -10.39 -5.69
N TYR A 72 -5.99 -9.32 -5.42
CA TYR A 72 -6.19 -8.79 -4.07
C TYR A 72 -7.33 -9.51 -3.34
N GLN A 73 -8.29 -10.06 -4.07
CA GLN A 73 -9.46 -10.76 -3.55
C GLN A 73 -9.10 -12.03 -2.75
N LYS A 74 -7.91 -12.61 -2.97
CA LYS A 74 -7.36 -13.74 -2.20
C LYS A 74 -6.51 -13.35 -0.98
N LYS A 75 -6.26 -12.05 -0.77
CA LYS A 75 -5.42 -11.56 0.33
C LYS A 75 -6.29 -10.97 1.44
N LEU A 76 -5.81 -11.10 2.67
CA LEU A 76 -6.33 -10.37 3.83
C LEU A 76 -5.42 -9.17 4.11
N THR A 77 -5.98 -8.12 4.69
CA THR A 77 -5.24 -6.91 5.08
C THR A 77 -4.26 -7.23 6.21
N ASP A 78 -3.02 -6.79 6.06
CA ASP A 78 -1.96 -6.99 7.04
C ASP A 78 -2.14 -6.01 8.19
N ILE A 79 -2.32 -6.55 9.40
CA ILE A 79 -2.56 -5.79 10.63
C ILE A 79 -1.39 -5.93 11.63
N SER A 80 -0.29 -6.53 11.18
CA SER A 80 0.91 -6.76 12.00
C SER A 80 1.52 -5.46 12.52
N ILE A 81 2.27 -5.57 13.62
CA ILE A 81 3.04 -4.46 14.18
C ILE A 81 4.04 -3.93 13.15
N GLU A 82 4.68 -4.81 12.39
CA GLU A 82 5.62 -4.42 11.32
C GLU A 82 4.94 -3.55 10.27
N LYS A 83 3.70 -3.89 9.88
CA LYS A 83 2.91 -3.06 8.95
C LYS A 83 2.54 -1.71 9.57
N GLN A 84 2.12 -1.70 10.84
CA GLN A 84 1.80 -0.45 11.54
C GLN A 84 3.03 0.48 11.65
N GLU A 85 4.22 -0.07 11.89
CA GLU A 85 5.47 0.71 11.89
C GLU A 85 5.82 1.25 10.49
N GLN A 86 5.63 0.46 9.43
CA GLN A 86 5.82 0.91 8.06
C GLN A 86 4.86 2.06 7.72
N ASP A 87 3.60 1.92 8.10
CA ASP A 87 2.57 2.93 7.91
C ASP A 87 2.85 4.23 8.67
N LEU A 88 3.43 4.15 9.88
CA LEU A 88 3.88 5.31 10.64
C LEU A 88 5.07 6.01 9.97
N LYS A 89 6.05 5.25 9.47
CA LYS A 89 7.17 5.81 8.70
C LYS A 89 6.66 6.52 7.44
N LYS A 90 5.73 5.89 6.73
CA LYS A 90 5.06 6.47 5.56
C LYS A 90 4.31 7.74 5.92
N ALA A 91 3.53 7.76 7.00
CA ALA A 91 2.79 8.93 7.44
C ALA A 91 3.70 10.13 7.79
N LYS A 92 4.84 9.88 8.45
CA LYS A 92 5.85 10.92 8.75
C LYS A 92 6.39 11.57 7.47
N LYS A 93 6.70 10.73 6.48
CA LYS A 93 7.21 11.14 5.18
C LYS A 93 6.15 11.89 4.35
N ASP A 94 4.93 11.39 4.32
CA ASP A 94 3.81 12.04 3.65
C ASP A 94 3.52 13.42 4.28
N LEU A 95 3.64 13.55 5.61
CA LEU A 95 3.51 14.85 6.29
C LEU A 95 4.62 15.83 5.88
N GLU A 96 5.87 15.37 5.81
CA GLU A 96 6.98 16.20 5.34
C GLU A 96 6.75 16.70 3.91
N ILE A 97 6.33 15.80 3.01
CA ILE A 97 6.00 16.15 1.62
C ILE A 97 4.84 17.15 1.57
N LEU A 98 3.76 16.91 2.32
CA LEU A 98 2.60 17.81 2.39
C LEU A 98 3.02 19.23 2.80
N LEU A 99 3.76 19.35 3.91
CA LEU A 99 4.22 20.63 4.43
C LEU A 99 5.12 21.38 3.44
N SER A 100 5.86 20.65 2.61
CA SER A 100 6.72 21.26 1.58
C SER A 100 5.96 21.96 0.44
N TYR A 101 4.64 21.74 0.29
CA TYR A 101 3.83 22.50 -0.68
C TYR A 101 3.48 23.91 -0.17
N GLY A 102 3.54 24.15 1.13
CA GLY A 102 3.14 25.41 1.75
C GLY A 102 1.61 25.59 1.79
N LYS A 103 1.16 26.54 2.61
CA LYS A 103 -0.26 26.92 2.75
C LYS A 103 -0.58 28.30 2.18
N GLU A 104 0.45 29.09 1.90
CA GLU A 104 0.37 30.55 1.76
C GLU A 104 -0.51 30.98 0.59
N ASN A 105 -0.59 30.13 -0.45
CA ASN A 105 -1.36 30.39 -1.66
C ASN A 105 -2.65 29.53 -1.76
N LEU A 106 -2.96 28.74 -0.73
CA LEU A 106 -4.15 27.89 -0.73
C LEU A 106 -5.36 28.66 -0.18
N SER A 107 -6.53 28.43 -0.75
CA SER A 107 -7.78 29.01 -0.25
C SER A 107 -8.97 28.08 -0.46
N GLY A 108 -10.07 28.34 0.23
CA GLY A 108 -11.31 27.57 0.11
C GLY A 108 -11.11 26.06 0.32
N GLN A 109 -11.56 25.26 -0.65
CA GLN A 109 -11.52 23.81 -0.55
C GLN A 109 -10.10 23.23 -0.56
N GLU A 110 -9.16 23.85 -1.27
CA GLU A 110 -7.78 23.36 -1.34
C GLU A 110 -7.07 23.50 0.02
N LEU A 111 -7.27 24.64 0.69
CA LEU A 111 -6.78 24.86 2.05
C LEU A 111 -7.41 23.88 3.04
N LEU A 112 -8.73 23.69 2.96
CA LEU A 112 -9.43 22.76 3.84
C LEU A 112 -8.93 21.32 3.67
N SER A 113 -8.77 20.84 2.44
CA SER A 113 -8.24 19.51 2.17
C SER A 113 -6.81 19.35 2.70
N PHE A 114 -5.98 20.39 2.57
CA PHE A 114 -4.63 20.40 3.14
C PHE A 114 -4.67 20.25 4.66
N GLU A 115 -5.49 21.06 5.34
CA GLU A 115 -5.58 21.07 6.80
C GLU A 115 -6.13 19.76 7.36
N ILE A 116 -7.13 19.16 6.70
CA ILE A 116 -7.68 17.85 7.08
C ILE A 116 -6.61 16.78 6.97
N LEU A 117 -5.87 16.74 5.86
CA LEU A 117 -4.82 15.75 5.67
C LEU A 117 -3.66 15.95 6.67
N GLU A 118 -3.23 17.21 6.88
CA GLU A 118 -2.21 17.53 7.85
C GLU A 118 -2.62 17.07 9.25
N TRP A 119 -3.86 17.39 9.67
CA TRP A 119 -4.41 16.98 10.95
C TRP A 119 -4.45 15.45 11.08
N SER A 120 -4.93 14.75 10.05
CA SER A 120 -5.01 13.29 10.02
C SER A 120 -3.63 12.62 10.15
N LEU A 121 -2.64 13.10 9.39
CA LEU A 121 -1.27 12.58 9.46
C LEU A 121 -0.63 12.86 10.82
N ARG A 122 -0.80 14.07 11.36
CA ARG A 122 -0.30 14.41 12.70
C ARG A 122 -0.95 13.57 13.78
N LEU A 123 -2.26 13.34 13.68
CA LEU A 123 -2.99 12.47 14.60
C LEU A 123 -2.42 11.04 14.56
N LYS A 124 -2.27 10.46 13.36
CA LYS A 124 -1.67 9.13 13.16
C LYS A 124 -0.27 9.05 13.77
N ILE A 125 0.59 10.02 13.50
CA ILE A 125 1.96 10.09 14.04
C ILE A 125 1.95 10.22 15.57
N SER A 126 1.10 11.09 16.12
CA SER A 126 0.98 11.24 17.58
C SER A 126 0.45 9.98 18.27
N GLY A 127 -0.23 9.11 17.51
CA GLY A 127 -0.69 7.79 17.94
C GLY A 127 0.42 6.75 18.13
N GLU A 128 1.62 6.97 17.59
CA GLU A 128 2.76 6.04 17.69
C GLU A 128 3.07 5.62 19.12
N ARG A 129 3.01 6.57 20.07
CA ARG A 129 3.23 6.31 21.51
C ARG A 129 2.17 5.37 22.13
N PHE A 130 1.06 5.14 21.43
CA PHE A 130 -0.06 4.31 21.86
C PHE A 130 -0.18 3.01 21.07
N LEU A 131 0.83 2.65 20.25
CA LEU A 131 0.80 1.45 19.40
C LEU A 131 0.40 0.16 20.15
N PHE A 132 0.85 0.01 21.38
CA PHE A 132 0.56 -1.16 22.24
C PHE A 132 -0.52 -0.89 23.30
N HIS A 133 -1.32 0.15 23.13
CA HIS A 133 -2.35 0.59 24.09
C HIS A 133 -3.76 0.46 23.51
N ASP A 134 -3.96 -0.55 22.65
CA ASP A 134 -5.26 -0.92 22.08
C ASP A 134 -5.67 -2.33 22.55
N TYR A 135 -6.95 -2.65 22.39
CA TYR A 135 -7.51 -3.98 22.64
C TYR A 135 -7.99 -4.56 21.30
N PRO A 136 -7.14 -5.32 20.57
CA PRO A 136 -7.42 -5.80 19.20
C PRO A 136 -8.71 -6.60 19.07
N ALA A 137 -9.12 -7.24 20.17
CA ALA A 137 -10.40 -7.90 20.31
C ALA A 137 -11.19 -7.31 21.49
N ASN A 138 -12.38 -6.79 21.22
CA ASN A 138 -13.33 -6.34 22.24
C ASN A 138 -14.78 -6.70 21.85
N GLN A 139 -15.74 -6.33 22.69
CA GLN A 139 -17.13 -6.74 22.54
C GLN A 139 -17.85 -6.06 21.36
N LEU A 140 -17.36 -4.89 20.92
CA LEU A 140 -17.99 -4.10 19.86
C LEU A 140 -17.24 -4.20 18.53
N PHE A 141 -15.91 -4.32 18.57
CA PHE A 141 -15.02 -4.26 17.42
C PHE A 141 -13.86 -5.26 17.53
N GLY A 142 -13.20 -5.50 16.41
CA GLY A 142 -12.00 -6.34 16.32
C GLY A 142 -12.07 -7.32 15.18
N VAL A 143 -10.93 -7.95 14.89
CA VAL A 143 -10.78 -8.90 13.78
C VAL A 143 -11.76 -10.08 13.89
N GLN A 144 -12.09 -10.50 15.11
CA GLN A 144 -13.01 -11.61 15.40
C GLN A 144 -14.45 -11.39 14.92
N SER A 145 -14.91 -10.14 14.82
CA SER A 145 -16.27 -9.82 14.35
C SER A 145 -16.27 -9.22 12.95
N GLN A 146 -15.27 -8.42 12.61
CA GLN A 146 -15.17 -7.75 11.32
C GLN A 146 -14.86 -8.74 10.19
N LEU A 147 -13.94 -9.68 10.42
CA LEU A 147 -13.50 -10.61 9.37
C LEU A 147 -14.61 -11.56 8.90
N PRO A 148 -15.39 -12.22 9.79
CA PRO A 148 -16.54 -13.02 9.36
C PRO A 148 -17.59 -12.17 8.62
N THR A 149 -17.87 -10.96 9.11
CA THR A 149 -18.84 -10.05 8.47
C THR A 149 -18.38 -9.66 7.07
N PHE A 150 -17.10 -9.31 6.91
CA PHE A 150 -16.50 -8.98 5.62
C PHE A 150 -16.60 -10.15 4.63
N LEU A 151 -16.21 -11.35 5.04
CA LEU A 151 -16.31 -12.54 4.20
C LEU A 151 -17.77 -12.85 3.80
N ALA A 152 -18.71 -12.68 4.73
CA ALA A 152 -20.12 -12.98 4.48
C ALA A 152 -20.84 -11.95 3.60
N THR A 153 -20.43 -10.67 3.65
CA THR A 153 -21.21 -9.57 3.07
C THR A 153 -20.52 -8.82 1.94
N GLN A 154 -19.18 -8.92 1.82
CA GLN A 154 -18.42 -8.09 0.88
C GLN A 154 -17.56 -8.89 -0.09
N HIS A 155 -17.04 -10.05 0.30
CA HIS A 155 -16.34 -10.90 -0.66
C HIS A 155 -17.35 -11.50 -1.67
N PRO A 156 -17.21 -11.23 -2.98
CA PRO A 156 -18.13 -11.75 -3.98
C PRO A 156 -17.97 -13.28 -4.10
N VAL A 157 -19.04 -14.03 -4.35
CA VAL A 157 -18.97 -15.47 -4.65
C VAL A 157 -19.86 -15.76 -5.86
N THR A 158 -19.43 -15.27 -7.03
CA THR A 158 -20.21 -15.31 -8.27
C THR A 158 -19.54 -16.12 -9.39
N SER A 159 -18.29 -16.51 -9.20
CA SER A 159 -17.50 -17.31 -10.14
C SER A 159 -16.65 -18.36 -9.41
N SER A 160 -16.13 -19.34 -10.14
CA SER A 160 -15.20 -20.32 -9.57
C SER A 160 -13.93 -19.67 -9.02
N GLN A 161 -13.43 -18.60 -9.66
CA GLN A 161 -12.26 -17.87 -9.17
C GLN A 161 -12.55 -17.20 -7.83
N ASP A 162 -13.75 -16.64 -7.65
CA ASP A 162 -14.15 -16.04 -6.38
C ASP A 162 -14.16 -17.09 -5.25
N VAL A 163 -14.61 -18.32 -5.54
CA VAL A 163 -14.59 -19.42 -4.56
C VAL A 163 -13.15 -19.78 -4.17
N GLU A 164 -12.22 -19.84 -5.12
CA GLU A 164 -10.79 -20.06 -4.84
C GLU A 164 -10.20 -18.94 -3.99
N ASP A 165 -10.51 -17.68 -4.32
CA ASP A 165 -10.05 -16.51 -3.57
C ASP A 165 -10.63 -16.48 -2.15
N TYR A 166 -11.90 -16.90 -1.98
CA TYR A 166 -12.54 -17.05 -0.67
C TYR A 166 -11.82 -18.10 0.18
N ILE A 167 -11.53 -19.27 -0.40
CA ILE A 167 -10.79 -20.34 0.28
C ILE A 167 -9.38 -19.85 0.69
N ALA A 168 -8.67 -19.17 -0.21
CA ALA A 168 -7.36 -18.59 0.11
C ALA A 168 -7.42 -17.61 1.29
N ARG A 169 -8.49 -16.81 1.39
CA ARG A 169 -8.71 -15.95 2.56
C ARG A 169 -8.97 -16.76 3.83
N LEU A 170 -9.78 -17.82 3.77
CA LEU A 170 -10.00 -18.71 4.93
C LEU A 170 -8.69 -19.33 5.43
N GLU A 171 -7.83 -19.78 4.53
CA GLU A 171 -6.52 -20.35 4.86
C GLU A 171 -5.57 -19.32 5.48
N ALA A 172 -5.73 -18.03 5.15
CA ALA A 172 -4.92 -16.94 5.70
C ALA A 172 -5.39 -16.44 7.08
N ILE A 173 -6.59 -16.82 7.55
CA ILE A 173 -7.15 -16.36 8.83
C ILE A 173 -6.20 -16.63 10.01
N PRO A 174 -5.65 -17.85 10.20
CA PRO A 174 -4.79 -18.12 11.36
C PRO A 174 -3.59 -17.16 11.45
N LYS A 175 -2.98 -16.82 10.31
CA LYS A 175 -1.88 -15.85 10.27
C LYS A 175 -2.34 -14.46 10.68
N LYS A 176 -3.49 -13.99 10.17
CA LYS A 176 -4.04 -12.68 10.53
C LYS A 176 -4.36 -12.58 12.03
N MET A 177 -4.89 -13.64 12.61
CA MET A 177 -5.23 -13.70 14.05
C MET A 177 -4.00 -13.75 14.96
N ILE A 178 -2.87 -14.29 14.50
CA ILE A 178 -1.61 -14.28 15.27
C ILE A 178 -0.94 -12.91 15.21
N ASN A 179 -1.11 -12.21 14.08
CA ASN A 179 -0.53 -10.89 13.84
C ASN A 179 -1.39 -9.72 14.36
N SER A 180 -2.57 -10.00 14.92
CA SER A 180 -3.52 -8.99 15.42
C SER A 180 -3.24 -8.57 16.86
#